data_AF-A0A2D7VXH3-F1
#
_entry.id   AF-A0A2D7VXH3-F1
#
_cell.length_a   1.000
_cell.length_b   1.000
_cell.length_c   1.000
_cell.angle_alpha   90.00
_cell.angle_beta   90.00
_cell.angle_gamma   90.00
#
_symmetry.space_group_name_H-M   'P 1'
#
loop_
_entity.id
_entity.type
_entity.pdbx_description
1 polymer ?
#
loop_
_entity_poly.entity_id
_entity_poly.type
_entity_poly.pdbx_seq_one_letter_code
_entity_poly.pdbx_strand_id
1 'polypeptide(L)' 'MKPKLGRVYKVENANRKWGANADYKYLRVRDSWGVEMDLMFTDRELLAAEKRAGKNPEDKVKRISLKEWLKR' A
#
# COMPACT_ATOMS: atom_id res chain seq x y z
N MET A 1 -5.41 5.62 -18.11
CA MET A 1 -6.12 4.43 -17.56
C MET A 1 -6.48 4.73 -16.11
N LYS A 2 -7.73 4.47 -15.66
CA LYS A 2 -8.09 4.63 -14.24
C LYS A 2 -7.59 3.42 -13.43
N PRO A 3 -6.87 3.62 -12.31
CA PRO A 3 -6.44 2.52 -11.46
C PRO A 3 -7.63 1.74 -10.88
N LYS A 4 -7.54 0.40 -10.88
CA LYS A 4 -8.53 -0.49 -10.27
C LYS A 4 -8.10 -0.84 -8.84
N LEU A 5 -9.08 -0.94 -7.94
CA LEU A 5 -8.88 -1.35 -6.55
C LEU A 5 -8.15 -2.70 -6.49
N GLY A 6 -7.13 -2.81 -5.63
CA GLY A 6 -6.39 -4.06 -5.41
C GLY A 6 -5.36 -4.43 -6.48
N ARG A 7 -5.04 -3.51 -7.40
CA ARG A 7 -3.92 -3.69 -8.36
C ARG A 7 -2.80 -2.71 -8.06
N VAL A 8 -1.57 -3.18 -8.27
CA VAL A 8 -0.34 -2.38 -8.24
C VAL A 8 -0.04 -1.88 -9.65
N TYR A 9 0.21 -0.59 -9.81
CA TYR A 9 0.55 0.04 -11.08
C TYR A 9 1.92 0.70 -11.00
N LYS A 10 2.74 0.60 -12.06
CA LYS A 10 3.94 1.42 -12.18
C LYS A 10 3.55 2.82 -12.68
N VAL A 11 4.02 3.86 -12.02
CA VAL A 11 3.78 5.26 -12.39
C VAL A 11 5.12 5.99 -12.45
N GLU A 12 5.38 6.65 -13.56
CA GLU A 12 6.59 7.44 -13.76
C GLU A 12 6.50 8.78 -13.00
N ASN A 13 7.62 9.21 -12.44
CA ASN A 13 7.74 10.50 -11.79
C ASN A 13 8.05 11.58 -12.84
N ALA A 14 7.01 12.02 -13.54
CA ALA A 14 7.13 12.94 -14.67
C ALA A 14 7.78 14.29 -14.31
N ASN A 15 7.67 14.75 -13.06
CA ASN A 15 8.27 16.00 -12.58
C ASN A 15 9.23 15.73 -11.41
N ARG A 16 10.26 14.94 -11.68
CA ARG A 16 11.21 14.44 -10.69
C ARG A 16 12.07 15.57 -10.11
N LYS A 17 11.92 15.82 -8.81
CA LYS A 17 12.84 16.67 -8.03
C LYS A 17 14.19 15.98 -7.84
N TRP A 18 15.27 16.75 -7.64
CA TRP A 18 16.60 16.20 -7.43
C TRP A 18 16.61 15.23 -6.23
N GLY A 19 17.14 14.03 -6.43
CA GLY A 19 17.17 12.95 -5.43
C GLY A 19 15.88 12.11 -5.33
N ALA A 20 14.80 12.44 -6.05
CA ALA A 20 13.58 11.63 -6.06
C ALA A 20 13.70 10.42 -7.01
N ASN A 21 12.88 9.39 -6.78
CA ASN A 21 12.85 8.20 -7.62
C ASN A 21 12.27 8.52 -9.02
N ALA A 22 12.72 7.76 -10.02
CA ALA A 22 12.24 7.87 -11.39
C ALA A 22 10.82 7.32 -11.56
N ASP A 23 10.43 6.35 -10.74
CA ASP A 23 9.11 5.75 -10.74
C ASP A 23 8.69 5.26 -9.36
N TYR A 24 7.38 5.04 -9.23
CA TYR A 24 6.73 4.51 -8.05
C TYR A 24 5.75 3.41 -8.41
N LYS A 25 5.38 2.61 -7.41
CA LYS A 25 4.26 1.69 -7.45
C LYS A 25 3.06 2.32 -6.78
N TYR A 26 2.03 2.57 -7.57
CA TYR A 26 0.79 3.16 -7.13
C TYR A 26 -0.24 2.07 -6.83
N LEU A 27 -0.90 2.17 -5.68
CA LEU A 27 -2.05 1.37 -5.29
C LEU A 27 -3.16 2.31 -4.86
N ARG A 28 -4.37 2.03 -5.34
CA ARG A 28 -5.60 2.57 -4.74
C ARG A 28 -6.17 1.53 -3.81
N VAL A 29 -6.42 1.90 -2.57
CA VAL A 29 -7.01 1.04 -1.55
C VAL A 29 -8.24 1.70 -0.94
N ARG A 30 -9.09 0.87 -0.34
CA ARG A 30 -10.25 1.30 0.42
C ARG A 30 -10.12 0.70 1.81
N ASP A 31 -10.19 1.54 2.83
CA ASP A 31 -10.13 1.07 4.21
C ASP A 31 -11.48 0.50 4.69
N SER A 32 -11.54 0.06 5.95
CA SER A 32 -12.72 -0.53 6.56
C SER A 32 -13.90 0.43 6.75
N TRP A 33 -13.65 1.74 6.76
CA TRP A 33 -14.72 2.76 6.80
C TRP A 33 -15.18 3.15 5.40
N GLY A 34 -14.56 2.57 4.39
CA GLY A 34 -14.89 2.82 3.01
C GLY A 34 -14.20 4.06 2.44
N VAL A 35 -13.22 4.64 3.14
CA VAL A 35 -12.41 5.75 2.63
C VAL A 35 -11.42 5.21 1.63
N GLU A 36 -11.39 5.83 0.45
CA GLU A 36 -10.43 5.50 -0.59
C GLU A 36 -9.19 6.38 -0.47
N MET A 37 -8.02 5.76 -0.61
CA MET A 37 -6.74 6.46 -0.56
C MET A 37 -5.79 5.95 -1.64
N ASP A 38 -4.97 6.87 -2.11
CA ASP A 38 -3.93 6.64 -3.10
C ASP A 38 -2.59 6.52 -2.39
N LEU A 39 -1.92 5.40 -2.58
CA LEU A 39 -0.64 5.09 -1.96
C LEU A 39 0.43 4.93 -3.04
N MET A 40 1.60 5.50 -2.78
CA MET A 40 2.78 5.27 -3.61
C MET A 40 3.87 4.62 -2.79
N PHE A 41 4.47 3.59 -3.36
CA PHE A 41 5.58 2.86 -2.76
C PHE A 41 6.73 2.78 -3.74
N THR A 42 7.93 2.63 -3.21
CA THR A 42 9.09 2.16 -3.94
C THR A 42 9.07 0.63 -4.06
N ASP A 43 9.85 0.08 -4.99
CA ASP A 43 10.03 -1.37 -5.08
C ASP A 43 10.53 -1.97 -3.75
N ARG A 44 11.46 -1.27 -3.08
CA ARG A 44 12.03 -1.70 -1.80
C ARG A 44 10.96 -1.80 -0.71
N GLU A 45 10.05 -0.85 -0.64
CA GLU A 45 8.98 -0.83 0.37
C GLU A 45 7.96 -1.95 0.14
N LEU A 46 7.58 -2.20 -1.12
CA LEU A 46 6.68 -3.31 -1.44
C LEU A 46 7.31 -4.68 -1.13
N LEU A 47 8.57 -4.89 -1.51
CA LEU A 47 9.29 -6.12 -1.18
C LEU A 47 9.44 -6.30 0.34
N ALA A 48 9.68 -5.22 1.08
CA ALA A 48 9.75 -5.28 2.54
C ALA A 48 8.38 -5.63 3.15
N ALA A 49 7.29 -5.06 2.63
CA ALA A 49 5.93 -5.37 3.05
C ALA A 49 5.56 -6.83 2.76
N GLU A 50 5.88 -7.33 1.56
CA GLU A 50 5.67 -8.73 1.17
C GLU A 50 6.46 -9.69 2.08
N LYS A 51 7.75 -9.41 2.33
CA LYS A 51 8.57 -10.20 3.26
C LYS A 51 7.98 -10.20 4.67
N ARG A 52 7.49 -9.06 5.16
CA ARG A 52 6.83 -8.98 6.47
C ARG A 52 5.57 -9.84 6.51
N ALA A 53 4.75 -9.77 5.46
CA ALA A 53 3.56 -10.60 5.33
C ALA A 53 3.92 -12.09 5.26
N GLY A 54 4.96 -12.48 4.51
CA GLY A 54 5.44 -13.86 4.45
C GLY A 54 5.97 -14.40 5.78
N LYS A 55 6.60 -13.55 6.59
CA LYS A 55 7.15 -13.92 7.91
C LYS A 55 6.11 -14.04 9.01
N ASN A 56 4.96 -13.37 8.89
CA ASN A 56 3.88 -13.37 9.89
C ASN A 56 2.55 -13.77 9.21
N PRO A 57 2.45 -15.00 8.67
CA PRO A 57 1.22 -15.47 8.03
C PRO A 57 0.00 -15.49 8.96
N GLU A 58 0.19 -15.67 10.26
CA GLU A 58 -0.83 -15.66 11.33
C GLU A 58 -1.46 -14.28 11.56
N ASP A 59 -0.75 -13.21 11.20
CA ASP A 59 -1.21 -11.82 11.29
C ASP A 59 -2.00 -11.39 10.05
N LYS A 60 -2.11 -12.26 9.03
CA LYS A 60 -2.95 -12.01 7.86
C LYS A 60 -4.41 -12.23 8.23
N VAL A 61 -5.07 -11.13 8.60
CA VAL A 61 -6.53 -10.98 8.75
C VAL A 61 -7.20 -12.10 9.58
N LYS A 62 -7.15 -11.98 10.91
CA LYS A 62 -8.34 -12.27 11.71
C LYS A 62 -9.30 -11.09 11.56
N ARG A 63 -10.61 -11.33 11.50
CA ARG A 63 -11.63 -10.28 11.45
C ARG A 63 -11.54 -9.44 12.75
N ILE A 64 -10.79 -8.34 12.72
CA ILE A 64 -10.57 -7.46 13.89
C ILE A 64 -11.80 -6.55 14.09
N SER A 65 -12.22 -6.39 15.34
CA SER A 65 -13.33 -5.52 15.72
C SER A 65 -12.90 -4.06 15.91
N LEU A 66 -13.85 -3.11 15.79
CA LEU A 66 -13.63 -1.67 15.96
C LEU A 66 -12.91 -1.33 17.30
N LYS A 67 -13.18 -2.09 18.36
CA LYS A 67 -12.59 -1.92 19.69
C LYS A 67 -11.10 -2.24 19.75
N GLU A 68 -10.63 -3.16 18.91
CA GLU A 68 -9.22 -3.58 18.87
C GLU A 68 -8.38 -2.59 18.07
N TRP A 69 -8.98 -1.87 17.10
CA TRP A 69 -8.28 -0.88 16.28
C TRP A 69 -8.00 0.43 17.02
N LEU A 70 -8.94 0.91 17.85
CA LEU A 70 -8.83 2.18 18.59
C LEU A 70 -7.90 2.12 19.82
N LYS A 71 -7.34 0.96 20.16
CA LYS A 71 -6.43 0.76 21.31
C LYS A 71 -4.95 0.97 20.98
N ARG A 72 -4.62 1.45 19.76
CA ARG A 72 -3.26 1.81 19.35
C ARG A 72 -3.03 3.30 19.44
#